data_AF-A0A3S4URH0-F1
#
_entry.id   AF-A0A3S4URH0-F1
#
_cell.length_a   1.000
_cell.length_b   1.000
_cell.length_c   1.000
_cell.angle_alpha   90.00
_cell.angle_beta   90.00
_cell.angle_gamma   90.00
#
_symmetry.space_group_name_H-M   'P 1'
#
loop_
_entity.id
_entity.type
_entity.pdbx_description
1 polymer ?
#
loop_
_entity_poly.entity_id
_entity_poly.type
_entity_poly.pdbx_seq_one_letter_code
_entity_poly.pdbx_strand_id
1 'polypeptide(L)'
;MSDPTGVVDGRAVELSTALVRSYTRGAGFTTVLNGRKVEQIADDIVAVIDMVAARIEANPDLLEQRSGPFSTAAFAGFLLPELAVLNRYRVGAL
;
A
#
# COMPACT_ATOMS: atom_id res chain seq x y z
N MET A 1 -12.96 -8.54 -18.30
CA MET A 1 -13.83 -9.12 -17.25
C MET A 1 -12.89 -9.43 -16.11
N SER A 2 -12.76 -8.49 -15.17
CA SER A 2 -11.82 -8.58 -14.03
C SER A 2 -12.14 -9.81 -13.19
N ASP A 3 -11.10 -10.50 -12.74
CA ASP A 3 -11.20 -11.71 -11.93
C ASP A 3 -11.99 -11.40 -10.63
N PRO A 4 -13.10 -12.10 -10.34
CA PRO A 4 -13.89 -11.92 -9.13
C PRO A 4 -13.29 -12.59 -7.89
N THR A 5 -12.17 -13.30 -8.03
CA THR A 5 -11.40 -13.78 -6.87
C THR A 5 -10.51 -12.64 -6.41
N GLY A 6 -10.69 -12.15 -5.17
CA GLY A 6 -10.01 -10.96 -4.63
C GLY A 6 -8.50 -11.12 -4.40
N VAL A 7 -7.79 -11.77 -5.31
CA VAL A 7 -6.35 -11.94 -5.31
C VAL A 7 -5.75 -10.81 -6.12
N VAL A 8 -5.18 -9.84 -5.41
CA VAL A 8 -4.54 -8.69 -6.04
C VAL A 8 -3.33 -9.15 -6.87
N ASP A 9 -3.14 -8.60 -8.07
CA ASP A 9 -2.00 -8.93 -8.92
C ASP A 9 -0.67 -8.85 -8.15
N GLY A 10 0.17 -9.89 -8.27
CA GLY A 10 1.44 -9.99 -7.57
C GLY A 10 2.35 -8.78 -7.83
N ARG A 11 2.29 -8.20 -9.04
CA ARG A 11 3.06 -6.99 -9.36
C ARG A 11 2.55 -5.75 -8.63
N ALA A 12 1.22 -5.61 -8.49
CA ALA A 12 0.62 -4.52 -7.74
C ALA A 12 0.97 -4.62 -6.24
N VAL A 13 1.00 -5.84 -5.68
CA VAL A 13 1.43 -6.08 -4.29
C VAL A 13 2.91 -5.69 -4.09
N GLU A 14 3.80 -6.07 -5.01
CA GLU A 14 5.22 -5.70 -4.94
C GLU A 14 5.44 -4.17 -4.95
N LEU A 15 4.78 -3.48 -5.88
CA LEU A 15 4.86 -2.02 -5.99
C LEU A 15 4.32 -1.33 -4.73
N SER A 16 3.16 -1.78 -4.25
CA SER A 16 2.52 -1.25 -3.05
C SER A 16 3.38 -1.47 -1.81
N THR A 17 3.98 -2.66 -1.69
CA THR A 17 4.93 -2.99 -0.62
C THR A 17 6.12 -2.04 -0.63
N ALA A 18 6.71 -1.77 -1.80
CA ALA A 18 7.84 -0.85 -1.93
C ALA A 18 7.46 0.59 -1.53
N LEU A 19 6.29 1.08 -1.97
CA LEU A 19 5.78 2.40 -1.62
C LEU A 19 5.56 2.54 -0.12
N VAL A 20 4.86 1.58 0.49
CA VAL A 20 4.56 1.60 1.93
C VAL A 20 5.85 1.50 2.75
N ARG A 21 6.78 0.60 2.40
CA ARG A 21 8.07 0.46 3.07
C ARG A 21 8.91 1.73 2.99
N SER A 22 8.87 2.43 1.86
CA SER A 22 9.56 3.71 1.69
C SER A 22 8.99 4.79 2.62
N TYR A 23 7.67 4.85 2.75
CA TYR A 23 6.97 5.84 3.57
C TYR A 23 7.28 5.67 5.06
N THR A 24 7.26 4.43 5.56
CA THR A 24 7.52 4.14 6.98
C THR A 24 9.01 4.02 7.30
N ARG A 25 9.90 4.17 6.31
CA ARG A 25 11.35 3.91 6.43
C ARG A 25 11.66 2.52 6.97
N GLY A 26 10.85 1.53 6.57
CA GLY A 26 10.96 0.15 7.03
C GLY A 26 10.37 -0.15 8.41
N ALA A 27 9.80 0.83 9.11
CA ALA A 27 9.06 0.56 10.34
C ALA A 27 7.79 -0.26 10.03
N GLY A 28 7.53 -1.26 10.87
CA GLY A 28 6.43 -2.23 10.69
C GLY A 28 6.71 -3.34 9.65
N PHE A 29 7.95 -3.45 9.14
CA PHE A 29 8.42 -4.56 8.28
C PHE A 29 9.37 -5.53 9.00
N THR A 30 9.66 -5.26 10.27
CA THR A 30 10.51 -6.13 11.08
C THR A 30 9.92 -6.30 12.47
N THR A 31 10.02 -7.50 13.02
CA THR A 31 9.77 -7.75 14.45
C THR A 31 11.03 -8.30 15.12
N VAL A 32 11.03 -8.36 16.46
CA VAL A 32 12.08 -9.05 17.23
C VAL A 32 11.51 -10.36 17.76
N LEU A 33 12.03 -11.47 17.27
CA LEU A 33 11.70 -12.81 17.75
C LEU A 33 12.95 -13.44 18.37
N ASN A 34 12.86 -13.87 19.62
CA ASN A 34 13.98 -14.47 20.36
C ASN A 34 15.27 -13.62 20.32
N GLY A 35 15.13 -12.30 20.45
CA GLY A 35 16.24 -11.34 20.45
C GLY A 35 16.87 -11.07 19.07
N ARG A 36 16.29 -11.61 17.98
CA ARG A 36 16.76 -11.38 16.60
C ARG A 36 15.72 -10.58 15.82
N LYS A 37 16.18 -9.62 15.00
CA LYS A 37 15.32 -8.97 14.02
C LYS A 37 15.01 -9.94 12.89
N VAL A 38 13.73 -10.13 12.62
CA VAL A 38 13.23 -10.93 11.50
C VAL A 38 12.31 -10.08 10.64
N GLU A 39 12.28 -10.34 9.34
CA GLU A 39 11.35 -9.68 8.43
C GLU A 39 9.94 -10.20 8.70
N GLN A 40 9.06 -9.31 9.14
CA GLN A 40 7.66 -9.59 9.39
C GLN A 40 6.89 -8.28 9.24
N ILE A 41 5.89 -8.32 8.37
CA ILE A 41 5.02 -7.17 8.12
C ILE A 41 3.91 -7.17 9.18
N ALA A 42 3.66 -6.02 9.79
CA ALA A 42 2.53 -5.85 10.71
C ALA A 42 1.19 -5.98 9.97
N ASP A 43 0.19 -6.59 10.61
CA ASP A 43 -1.11 -6.89 9.97
C ASP A 43 -1.82 -5.63 9.44
N ASP A 44 -1.72 -4.50 10.15
CA ASP A 44 -2.30 -3.23 9.69
C ASP A 44 -1.52 -2.61 8.53
N ILE A 45 -0.21 -2.87 8.40
CA ILE A 45 0.55 -2.54 7.19
C ILE A 45 0.15 -3.43 6.01
N VAL A 46 -0.08 -4.74 6.24
CA VAL A 46 -0.57 -5.66 5.19
C VAL A 46 -1.90 -5.14 4.61
N ALA A 47 -2.85 -4.76 5.48
CA ALA A 47 -4.12 -4.20 5.03
C ALA A 47 -3.95 -2.93 4.16
N VAL A 48 -3.00 -2.05 4.49
CA VAL A 48 -2.70 -0.88 3.65
C VAL A 48 -2.09 -1.28 2.31
N ILE A 49 -1.19 -2.26 2.29
CA ILE A 49 -0.61 -2.78 1.04
C ILE A 49 -1.71 -3.32 0.13
N ASP A 50 -2.66 -4.10 0.66
CA ASP A 50 -3.78 -4.65 -0.11
C ASP A 50 -4.68 -3.56 -0.68
N MET A 51 -4.99 -2.52 0.11
CA MET A 51 -5.80 -1.38 -0.38
C MET A 51 -5.09 -0.58 -1.49
N VAL A 52 -3.79 -0.34 -1.35
CA VAL A 52 -3.00 0.35 -2.39
C VAL A 52 -2.93 -0.51 -3.65
N ALA A 53 -2.67 -1.80 -3.48
CA ALA A 53 -2.51 -2.74 -4.58
C ALA A 53 -3.81 -2.90 -5.36
N ALA A 54 -4.95 -3.01 -4.68
CA ALA A 54 -6.27 -3.03 -5.32
C ALA A 54 -6.56 -1.76 -6.15
N ARG A 55 -6.08 -0.59 -5.71
CA ARG A 55 -6.20 0.66 -6.50
C ARG A 55 -5.30 0.66 -7.73
N ILE A 56 -4.07 0.17 -7.60
CA ILE A 56 -3.15 0.05 -8.74
C ILE A 56 -3.73 -0.92 -9.76
N GLU A 57 -4.31 -2.04 -9.31
CA GLU A 57 -4.95 -3.00 -10.20
C GLU A 57 -6.20 -2.43 -10.89
N ALA A 58 -6.99 -1.61 -10.18
CA ALA A 58 -8.15 -0.94 -10.77
C ALA A 58 -7.79 0.11 -11.83
N ASN A 59 -6.57 0.67 -11.79
CA ASN A 59 -6.07 1.65 -12.75
C ASN A 59 -4.56 1.44 -13.01
N PRO A 60 -4.18 0.39 -13.76
CA PRO A 60 -2.77 -0.01 -13.91
C PRO A 60 -1.94 1.01 -14.70
N ASP A 61 -2.56 1.75 -15.60
CA ASP A 61 -1.90 2.83 -16.37
C ASP A 61 -1.63 4.07 -15.50
N LEU A 62 -2.22 4.14 -14.30
CA LEU A 62 -2.11 5.26 -13.37
C LEU A 62 -2.48 6.61 -14.00
N LEU A 63 -3.37 6.60 -14.99
CA LEU A 63 -3.81 7.80 -15.70
C LEU A 63 -5.09 8.36 -15.07
N GLU A 64 -5.24 9.68 -15.10
CA GLU A 64 -6.53 10.29 -14.82
C GLU A 64 -7.48 9.95 -15.96
N GLN A 65 -8.59 9.27 -15.65
CA GLN A 65 -9.60 8.91 -16.62
C GLN A 65 -10.89 9.66 -16.28
N ARG A 66 -11.44 10.39 -17.26
CA ARG A 66 -12.74 11.04 -17.16
C ARG A 66 -13.72 10.36 -18.09
N SER A 67 -14.80 9.83 -17.53
CA SER A 67 -15.91 9.23 -18.28
C SER A 67 -17.22 9.91 -17.86
N GLY A 68 -17.70 10.83 -18.70
CA GLY A 68 -18.87 11.66 -18.39
C GLY A 68 -18.65 12.49 -17.11
N PRO A 69 -19.58 12.46 -16.13
CA PRO A 69 -19.43 13.19 -14.87
C PRO A 69 -18.49 12.52 -13.87
N PHE A 70 -18.02 11.30 -14.15
CA PHE A 70 -17.15 10.55 -13.25
C PHE A 70 -15.69 10.72 -13.65
N SER A 71 -14.82 10.86 -12.66
CA SER A 71 -13.36 10.86 -12.84
C SER A 71 -12.71 9.88 -11.89
N THR A 72 -11.80 9.07 -12.40
CA THR A 72 -10.87 8.27 -11.61
C THR A 72 -9.54 8.99 -11.60
N ALA A 73 -9.07 9.35 -10.41
CA ALA A 73 -7.77 10.00 -10.25
C ALA A 73 -6.63 9.00 -10.53
N ALA A 74 -5.53 9.52 -11.07
CA ALA A 74 -4.23 8.85 -11.05
C ALA A 74 -3.82 8.55 -9.59
N PHE A 75 -2.89 7.61 -9.38
CA PHE A 75 -2.31 7.40 -8.06
C PHE A 75 -1.59 8.68 -7.60
N ALA A 76 -2.22 9.43 -6.71
CA ALA A 76 -1.73 10.70 -6.17
C ALA A 76 -1.22 10.56 -4.73
N GLY A 77 -0.67 9.40 -4.40
CA GLY A 77 -0.20 9.05 -3.06
C GLY A 77 -1.23 8.28 -2.23
N PHE A 78 -1.00 8.28 -0.92
CA PHE A 78 -1.83 7.57 0.04
C PHE A 78 -3.10 8.34 0.39
N LEU A 79 -4.20 7.61 0.56
CA LEU A 79 -5.46 8.15 1.02
C LEU A 79 -5.41 8.45 2.52
N LEU A 80 -6.33 9.30 3.00
CA LEU A 80 -6.45 9.61 4.44
C LEU A 80 -6.52 8.38 5.37
N PRO A 81 -7.34 7.33 5.10
CA PRO A 81 -7.36 6.13 5.93
C PRO A 81 -6.02 5.38 5.95
N GLU A 82 -5.31 5.36 4.83
CA GLU A 82 -3.98 4.74 4.75
C GLU A 82 -2.96 5.52 5.55
N LEU A 83 -2.96 6.84 5.38
CA LEU A 83 -2.09 7.73 6.15
C LEU A 83 -2.35 7.62 7.66
N ALA A 84 -3.59 7.41 8.08
CA ALA A 84 -3.92 7.21 9.49
C ALA A 84 -3.19 6.00 10.09
N VAL A 85 -3.06 4.91 9.33
CA VAL A 85 -2.28 3.73 9.74
C VAL A 85 -0.78 4.00 9.60
N LEU A 86 -0.34 4.46 8.43
CA LEU A 86 1.07 4.63 8.11
C LEU A 86 1.78 5.65 9.02
N ASN A 87 1.08 6.70 9.44
CA ASN A 87 1.64 7.70 10.36
C ASN A 87 1.97 7.15 11.74
N ARG A 88 1.37 6.02 12.15
CA ARG A 88 1.73 5.33 13.41
C ARG A 88 3.13 4.70 13.33
N TYR A 89 3.54 4.33 12.12
CA TYR A 89 4.84 3.71 11.85
C TYR A 89 5.89 4.72 11.36
N ARG A 90 5.47 5.92 10.97
CA ARG A 90 6.39 6.92 10.44
C ARG A 90 7.38 7.36 11.52
N VAL A 91 8.64 7.04 11.32
CA VAL A 91 9.73 7.59 12.14
C VAL A 91 9.90 9.06 11.77
N GLY A 92 9.62 9.96 12.72
CA GLY A 92 9.89 11.39 12.58
C GLY A 92 11.38 11.65 12.30
N ALA A 93 11.71 12.77 11.66
CA ALA A 93 13.11 13.20 11.63
C ALA A 93 13.54 13.52 13.06
N LEU A 94 14.57 12.82 13.56
CA LEU A 94 15.28 13.14 14.79
C LEU A 94 16.25 14.29 14.54
#